data_AF-A0A1I4WAC0-F1
#
_entry.id   AF-A0A1I4WAC0-F1
#
_cell.length_a   1.000
_cell.length_b   1.000
_cell.length_c   1.000
_cell.angle_alpha   90.00
_cell.angle_beta   90.00
_cell.angle_gamma   90.00
#
_symmetry.space_group_name_H-M   'P 1'
#
loop_
_entity.id
_entity.type
_entity.pdbx_description
1 polymer ?
#
loop_
_entity_poly.entity_id
_entity_poly.type
_entity_poly.pdbx_seq_one_letter_code
_entity_poly.pdbx_strand_id
1 'polypeptide(L)'
;MDKVKRKEILNQLATRNLAEFRKTLPVDENIFPKLFDFLDEKLSENDCQNDFTIASKFCDKHHIAKQVLFNWLNEQGQACDCEILNLEDAFEYLNPPISKPASKTHIKKQKINSLKTEFDFFVDKVPPPWNLTETILDDNDKPVYSFQIGKGTDCIVSLETSFQTDQFNNDQYWLDLWIKETELSYNPEGLIVERPEIDNYSCVVVKSKNWTPVFYWFKSNSTDKWFLRMKTGSSRHKGDFKEFTKLLNSIQVNGQ
;
A
#
# COMPACT_ATOMS: atom_id res chain seq x y z
N MET A 1 19.67 4.86 -20.31
CA MET A 1 18.57 3.97 -20.73
C MET A 1 17.27 4.68 -20.42
N ASP A 2 16.55 5.12 -21.45
CA ASP A 2 15.44 6.07 -21.33
C ASP A 2 14.32 5.61 -20.39
N LYS A 3 13.96 6.48 -19.44
CA LYS A 3 12.84 6.30 -18.51
C LYS A 3 11.53 6.02 -19.25
N VAL A 4 11.37 6.60 -20.44
CA VAL A 4 10.24 6.40 -21.35
C VAL A 4 10.20 4.97 -21.90
N LYS A 5 11.34 4.46 -22.41
CA LYS A 5 11.45 3.09 -22.95
C LYS A 5 11.18 2.02 -21.89
N ARG A 6 11.61 2.24 -20.65
CA ARG A 6 11.31 1.31 -19.53
C ARG A 6 9.83 1.30 -19.17
N LYS A 7 9.19 2.48 -19.08
CA LYS A 7 7.74 2.57 -18.83
C LYS A 7 6.94 1.91 -19.94
N GLU A 8 7.37 2.09 -21.19
CA GLU A 8 6.71 1.50 -22.36
C GLU A 8 6.85 -0.03 -22.39
N ILE A 9 8.03 -0.57 -22.08
CA ILE A 9 8.24 -2.01 -21.94
C ILE A 9 7.41 -2.60 -20.80
N LEU A 10 7.36 -1.94 -19.63
CA LEU A 10 6.54 -2.39 -18.50
C LEU A 10 5.04 -2.36 -18.82
N ASN A 11 4.58 -1.30 -19.49
CA ASN A 11 3.19 -1.20 -19.91
C ASN A 11 2.84 -2.27 -20.95
N GLN A 12 3.75 -2.55 -21.89
CA GLN A 12 3.59 -3.64 -22.85
C GLN A 12 3.56 -5.01 -22.17
N LEU A 13 4.39 -5.23 -21.13
CA LEU A 13 4.39 -6.47 -20.37
C LEU A 13 3.10 -6.64 -19.55
N ALA A 14 2.62 -5.59 -18.88
CA ALA A 14 1.34 -5.60 -18.17
C ALA A 14 0.16 -5.83 -19.13
N THR A 15 0.18 -5.20 -20.30
CA THR A 15 -0.84 -5.38 -21.33
C THR A 15 -0.82 -6.80 -21.90
N ARG A 16 0.37 -7.38 -22.12
CA ARG A 16 0.50 -8.79 -22.55
C ARG A 16 0.00 -9.75 -21.48
N ASN A 17 0.38 -9.57 -20.22
CA ASN A 17 -0.08 -10.42 -19.12
C ASN A 17 -1.60 -10.36 -18.94
N LEU A 18 -2.19 -9.16 -19.04
CA LEU A 18 -3.63 -8.99 -19.03
C LEU A 18 -4.31 -9.67 -20.23
N ALA A 19 -3.74 -9.54 -21.42
CA ALA A 19 -4.26 -10.18 -22.63
C ALA A 19 -4.19 -11.71 -22.55
N GLU A 20 -3.11 -12.27 -21.97
CA GLU A 20 -3.01 -13.71 -21.74
C GLU A 20 -3.98 -14.17 -20.65
N PHE A 21 -4.13 -13.43 -19.54
CA PHE A 21 -5.12 -13.72 -18.50
C PHE A 21 -6.55 -13.76 -19.07
N ARG A 22 -6.92 -12.75 -19.87
CA ARG A 22 -8.23 -12.69 -20.54
C ARG A 22 -8.52 -13.89 -21.42
N LYS A 23 -7.50 -14.50 -22.05
CA LYS A 23 -7.65 -15.72 -22.85
C LYS A 23 -7.94 -16.96 -22.00
N THR A 24 -7.52 -16.95 -20.72
CA THR A 24 -7.79 -18.07 -19.81
C THR A 24 -9.20 -18.04 -19.25
N LEU A 25 -9.92 -16.91 -19.35
CA LEU A 25 -11.22 -16.77 -18.72
C LEU A 25 -12.26 -17.73 -19.32
N PRO A 26 -13.00 -18.49 -18.49
CA PRO A 26 -13.99 -19.47 -18.92
C PRO A 26 -15.29 -18.81 -19.43
N VAL A 27 -15.52 -17.55 -19.05
CA VAL A 27 -16.70 -16.75 -19.37
C VAL A 27 -16.30 -15.29 -19.59
N ASP A 28 -17.24 -14.48 -20.05
CA ASP A 28 -17.04 -13.04 -20.21
C ASP A 28 -16.55 -12.39 -18.91
N GLU A 29 -15.52 -11.57 -19.01
CA GLU A 29 -14.85 -10.93 -17.87
C GLU A 29 -15.82 -10.10 -17.00
N ASN A 30 -16.88 -9.53 -17.58
CA ASN A 30 -17.88 -8.73 -16.87
C ASN A 30 -18.86 -9.56 -16.02
N ILE A 31 -18.77 -10.89 -16.06
CA ILE A 31 -19.55 -11.79 -15.22
C ILE A 31 -18.92 -11.93 -13.83
N PHE A 32 -17.59 -11.84 -13.72
CA PHE A 32 -16.86 -12.04 -12.47
C PHE A 32 -17.21 -11.01 -11.38
N PRO A 33 -17.28 -9.70 -11.66
CA PRO A 33 -17.72 -8.73 -10.64
C PRO A 33 -19.12 -9.04 -10.08
N LYS A 34 -20.05 -9.47 -10.95
CA LYS A 34 -21.41 -9.84 -10.53
C LYS A 34 -21.42 -11.13 -9.70
N LEU A 35 -20.50 -12.04 -9.98
CA LEU A 35 -20.31 -13.25 -9.19
C LEU A 35 -19.77 -12.90 -7.80
N PHE A 36 -18.77 -12.02 -7.72
CA PHE A 36 -18.21 -11.55 -6.45
C PHE A 36 -19.28 -10.85 -5.59
N ASP A 37 -19.98 -9.85 -6.14
CA ASP A 37 -21.08 -9.16 -5.46
C ASP A 37 -22.15 -10.14 -4.92
N PHE A 38 -22.50 -11.16 -5.71
CA PHE A 38 -23.49 -12.16 -5.33
C PHE A 38 -23.00 -13.09 -4.23
N LEU A 39 -21.73 -13.49 -4.27
CA LEU A 39 -21.11 -14.32 -3.24
C LEU A 39 -20.98 -13.52 -1.93
N ASP A 40 -20.54 -12.28 -2.00
CA ASP A 40 -20.40 -11.38 -0.84
C ASP A 40 -21.73 -11.16 -0.12
N GLU A 41 -22.80 -10.87 -0.89
CA GLU A 41 -24.16 -10.74 -0.35
C GLU A 41 -24.62 -12.05 0.34
N LYS A 42 -24.44 -13.20 -0.31
CA LYS A 42 -24.99 -14.48 0.19
C LYS A 42 -24.16 -15.09 1.32
N LEU A 43 -22.85 -14.84 1.36
CA LEU A 43 -21.95 -15.25 2.44
C LEU A 43 -22.09 -14.34 3.67
N SER A 44 -22.56 -13.10 3.51
CA SER A 44 -22.94 -12.25 4.65
C SER A 44 -24.18 -12.78 5.41
N GLU A 45 -25.04 -13.54 4.72
CA GLU A 45 -26.27 -14.12 5.25
C GLU A 45 -26.10 -15.58 5.70
N ASN A 46 -25.08 -16.30 5.21
CA ASN A 46 -24.89 -17.74 5.41
C ASN A 46 -23.40 -18.10 5.52
N ASP A 47 -23.05 -19.03 6.40
CA ASP A 47 -21.68 -19.57 6.47
C ASP A 47 -21.29 -20.34 5.21
N CYS A 48 -20.02 -20.22 4.80
CA CYS A 48 -19.49 -20.98 3.67
C CYS A 48 -19.51 -22.48 3.96
N GLN A 49 -20.01 -23.27 3.00
CA GLN A 49 -20.12 -24.73 3.11
C GLN A 49 -18.88 -25.48 2.60
N ASN A 50 -17.76 -24.76 2.36
CA ASN A 50 -16.54 -25.30 1.76
C ASN A 50 -16.76 -25.97 0.39
N ASP A 51 -17.74 -25.49 -0.37
CA ASP A 51 -18.08 -25.96 -1.71
C ASP A 51 -18.49 -24.78 -2.61
N PHE A 52 -18.95 -25.07 -3.83
CA PHE A 52 -19.45 -24.07 -4.79
C PHE A 52 -20.98 -23.94 -4.82
N THR A 53 -21.67 -24.21 -3.70
CA THR A 53 -23.14 -24.23 -3.67
C THR A 53 -23.74 -22.87 -4.02
N ILE A 54 -23.17 -21.77 -3.55
CA ILE A 54 -23.64 -20.41 -3.83
C ILE A 54 -23.28 -20.01 -5.26
N ALA A 55 -22.04 -20.23 -5.70
CA ALA A 55 -21.62 -19.99 -7.09
C ALA A 55 -22.44 -20.82 -8.11
N SER A 56 -22.87 -22.03 -7.73
CA SER A 56 -23.73 -22.89 -8.55
C SER A 56 -25.11 -22.24 -8.78
N LYS A 57 -25.70 -21.62 -7.75
CA LYS A 57 -26.94 -20.86 -7.87
C LYS A 57 -26.78 -19.63 -8.77
N PHE A 58 -25.64 -18.95 -8.68
CA PHE A 58 -25.32 -17.85 -9.59
C PHE A 58 -25.25 -18.33 -11.05
N CYS A 59 -24.56 -19.45 -11.29
CA CYS A 59 -24.45 -20.02 -12.64
C CYS A 59 -25.81 -20.37 -13.24
N ASP A 60 -26.71 -20.96 -12.44
CA ASP A 60 -28.08 -21.27 -12.89
C ASP A 60 -28.84 -20.00 -13.30
N LYS A 61 -28.76 -18.95 -12.47
CA LYS A 61 -29.42 -17.66 -12.72
C LYS A 61 -28.91 -16.96 -13.99
N HIS A 62 -27.63 -17.10 -14.29
CA HIS A 62 -26.95 -16.43 -15.40
C HIS A 62 -26.71 -17.32 -16.62
N HIS A 63 -27.26 -18.55 -16.63
CA HIS A 63 -27.11 -19.54 -17.71
C HIS A 63 -25.64 -19.85 -18.04
N ILE A 64 -24.78 -19.93 -17.01
CA ILE A 64 -23.36 -20.22 -17.13
C ILE A 64 -23.11 -21.72 -17.03
N ALA A 65 -22.24 -22.26 -17.88
CA ALA A 65 -21.82 -23.65 -17.82
C ALA A 65 -20.95 -23.92 -16.57
N LYS A 66 -21.56 -24.45 -15.51
CA LYS A 66 -20.93 -24.71 -14.21
C LYS A 66 -19.60 -25.46 -14.30
N GLN A 67 -19.54 -26.52 -15.11
CA GLN A 67 -18.33 -27.32 -15.27
C GLN A 67 -17.15 -26.49 -15.80
N VAL A 68 -17.40 -25.60 -16.74
CA VAL A 68 -16.35 -24.78 -17.36
C VAL A 68 -15.83 -23.76 -16.35
N LEU A 69 -16.72 -23.09 -15.62
CA LEU A 69 -16.34 -22.12 -14.60
C LEU A 69 -15.62 -22.79 -13.42
N PHE A 70 -16.14 -23.90 -12.90
CA PHE A 70 -15.59 -24.56 -11.71
C PHE A 70 -14.25 -25.24 -12.00
N ASN A 71 -14.07 -25.81 -13.19
CA ASN A 71 -12.77 -26.35 -13.59
C ASN A 71 -11.72 -25.24 -13.62
N TRP A 72 -12.05 -24.09 -14.20
CA TRP A 72 -11.14 -22.95 -14.21
C TRP A 72 -10.87 -22.41 -12.80
N LEU A 73 -11.88 -22.29 -11.93
CA LEU A 73 -11.69 -21.85 -10.54
C LEU A 73 -10.76 -22.79 -9.77
N ASN A 74 -10.91 -24.12 -9.94
CA ASN A 74 -10.00 -25.10 -9.36
C ASN A 74 -8.57 -24.97 -9.90
N GLU A 75 -8.40 -24.69 -11.20
CA GLU A 75 -7.08 -24.42 -11.82
C GLU A 75 -6.45 -23.14 -11.26
N GLN A 76 -7.26 -22.15 -10.86
CA GLN A 76 -6.82 -20.96 -10.14
C GLN A 76 -6.65 -21.18 -8.63
N GLY A 77 -6.79 -22.42 -8.13
CA GLY A 77 -6.57 -22.79 -6.73
C GLY A 77 -7.71 -22.43 -5.79
N GLN A 78 -8.93 -22.18 -6.30
CA GLN A 78 -10.11 -21.91 -5.47
C GLN A 78 -10.89 -23.21 -5.27
N ALA A 79 -11.28 -23.51 -4.02
CA ALA A 79 -11.97 -24.74 -3.66
C ALA A 79 -13.34 -24.49 -2.98
N CYS A 80 -13.63 -23.28 -2.50
CA CYS A 80 -14.92 -22.88 -1.92
C CYS A 80 -15.44 -21.56 -2.50
N ASP A 81 -16.74 -21.30 -2.31
CA ASP A 81 -17.40 -20.01 -2.55
C ASP A 81 -16.66 -18.82 -1.88
N CYS A 82 -16.11 -19.04 -0.69
CA CYS A 82 -15.33 -18.05 0.05
C CYS A 82 -13.99 -17.67 -0.60
N GLU A 83 -13.33 -18.65 -1.19
CA GLU A 83 -12.02 -18.50 -1.81
C GLU A 83 -12.14 -17.79 -3.16
N ILE A 84 -13.25 -17.97 -3.88
CA ILE A 84 -13.52 -17.24 -5.13
C ILE A 84 -13.35 -15.72 -4.95
N LEU A 85 -13.68 -15.16 -3.79
CA LEU A 85 -13.50 -13.73 -3.49
C LEU A 85 -12.02 -13.29 -3.50
N ASN A 86 -11.07 -14.20 -3.21
CA ASN A 86 -9.63 -13.91 -3.31
C ASN A 86 -9.17 -13.65 -4.76
N LEU A 87 -9.97 -14.03 -5.75
CA LEU A 87 -9.68 -13.73 -7.16
C LEU A 87 -10.12 -12.31 -7.56
N GLU A 88 -10.86 -11.58 -6.72
CA GLU A 88 -11.38 -10.25 -7.04
C GLU A 88 -10.26 -9.27 -7.45
N ASP A 89 -9.12 -9.32 -6.75
CA ASP A 89 -7.93 -8.52 -7.04
C ASP A 89 -7.43 -8.70 -8.49
N ALA A 90 -7.57 -9.91 -9.04
CA ALA A 90 -7.17 -10.19 -10.42
C ALA A 90 -8.08 -9.50 -11.46
N PHE A 91 -9.26 -9.01 -11.06
CA PHE A 91 -10.24 -8.34 -11.91
C PHE A 91 -10.36 -6.83 -11.65
N GLU A 92 -9.52 -6.24 -10.79
CA GLU A 92 -9.52 -4.80 -10.51
C GLU A 92 -9.43 -3.91 -11.77
N TYR A 93 -8.83 -4.41 -12.86
CA TYR A 93 -8.74 -3.67 -14.13
C TYR A 93 -10.09 -3.47 -14.84
N LEU A 94 -11.13 -4.24 -14.49
CA LEU A 94 -12.50 -4.09 -15.00
C LEU A 94 -13.26 -2.96 -14.30
N ASN A 95 -12.90 -2.75 -13.03
CA ASN A 95 -13.30 -1.62 -12.24
C ASN A 95 -12.05 -0.76 -12.01
N PRO A 96 -11.37 -0.26 -13.08
CA PRO A 96 -10.27 0.67 -12.87
C PRO A 96 -10.86 1.77 -12.02
N PRO A 97 -10.27 2.12 -10.86
CA PRO A 97 -10.96 2.91 -9.86
C PRO A 97 -11.63 4.05 -10.59
N ILE A 98 -12.97 3.96 -10.74
CA ILE A 98 -13.78 5.11 -11.00
C ILE A 98 -13.36 5.91 -9.79
N SER A 99 -12.60 6.98 -10.03
CA SER A 99 -12.39 8.00 -9.04
C SER A 99 -13.78 8.23 -8.49
N LYS A 100 -14.10 7.63 -7.33
CA LYS A 100 -15.36 7.88 -6.66
C LYS A 100 -15.40 9.40 -6.69
N PRO A 101 -16.41 10.04 -7.31
CA PRO A 101 -16.50 11.48 -7.18
C PRO A 101 -16.43 11.68 -5.69
N ALA A 102 -15.34 12.28 -5.23
CA ALA A 102 -15.05 12.36 -3.81
C ALA A 102 -16.35 12.85 -3.19
N SER A 103 -16.99 12.02 -2.34
CA SER A 103 -17.81 12.60 -1.28
C SER A 103 -16.89 13.68 -0.75
N LYS A 104 -17.26 14.94 -0.89
CA LYS A 104 -16.36 16.08 -0.69
C LYS A 104 -15.78 15.96 0.72
N THR A 105 -14.72 15.19 0.86
CA THR A 105 -13.90 15.10 2.05
C THR A 105 -13.35 16.49 2.07
N HIS A 106 -13.70 17.24 3.11
CA HIS A 106 -13.23 18.61 3.23
C HIS A 106 -11.75 18.53 3.58
N ILE A 107 -10.91 18.25 2.57
CA ILE A 107 -9.48 18.09 2.75
C ILE A 107 -8.88 19.46 2.99
N LYS A 108 -8.69 19.81 4.26
CA LYS A 108 -7.96 21.01 4.67
C LYS A 108 -6.49 20.65 4.77
N LYS A 109 -5.66 21.28 3.94
CA LYS A 109 -4.20 21.18 4.02
C LYS A 109 -3.62 22.50 4.43
N GLN A 110 -2.80 22.50 5.48
CA GLN A 110 -2.07 23.69 5.89
C GLN A 110 -0.60 23.38 6.09
N LYS A 111 0.24 24.31 5.63
CA LYS A 111 1.68 24.27 5.88
C LYS A 111 1.94 24.88 7.25
N ILE A 112 2.59 24.13 8.12
CA ILE A 112 2.98 24.56 9.46
C ILE A 112 4.51 24.50 9.58
N ASN A 113 5.07 25.28 10.51
CA ASN A 113 6.53 25.37 10.71
C ASN A 113 7.00 24.78 12.04
N SER A 114 6.06 24.40 12.91
CA SER A 114 6.29 23.74 14.18
C SER A 114 5.13 22.78 14.46
N LEU A 115 5.37 21.78 15.30
CA LEU A 115 4.35 20.80 15.68
C LEU A 115 4.55 20.35 17.11
N LYS A 116 3.48 20.33 17.88
CA LYS A 116 3.40 19.69 19.20
C LYS A 116 2.16 18.83 19.24
N THR A 117 2.32 17.54 19.53
CA THR A 117 1.20 16.59 19.56
C THR A 117 0.93 16.09 20.97
N GLU A 118 -0.26 15.52 21.17
CA GLU A 118 -0.66 14.85 22.42
C GLU A 118 0.13 13.57 22.72
N PHE A 119 0.78 13.01 21.70
CA PHE A 119 1.54 11.76 21.77
C PHE A 119 3.05 11.98 21.87
N ASP A 120 3.47 13.12 22.43
CA ASP A 120 4.87 13.47 22.71
C ASP A 120 5.77 13.55 21.47
N PHE A 121 5.21 13.96 20.33
CA PHE A 121 6.00 14.38 19.17
C PHE A 121 6.11 15.91 19.16
N PHE A 122 7.35 16.43 19.16
CA PHE A 122 7.59 17.86 19.16
C PHE A 122 8.69 18.29 18.18
N VAL A 123 8.41 19.33 17.41
CA VAL A 123 9.37 20.02 16.53
C VAL A 123 9.13 21.52 16.65
N ASP A 124 10.07 22.22 17.28
CA ASP A 124 10.02 23.69 17.46
C ASP A 124 10.07 24.45 16.13
N LYS A 125 10.95 24.01 15.24
CA LYS A 125 11.16 24.63 13.93
C LYS A 125 11.61 23.60 12.93
N VAL A 126 10.81 23.41 11.90
CA VAL A 126 11.13 22.50 10.79
C VAL A 126 12.35 23.05 10.03
N PRO A 127 13.47 22.30 9.98
CA PRO A 127 14.68 22.76 9.30
C PRO A 127 14.49 22.77 7.77
N PRO A 128 14.98 23.80 7.05
CA PRO A 128 15.06 23.75 5.59
C PRO A 128 15.89 22.53 5.13
N PRO A 129 15.55 21.88 4.00
CA PRO A 129 14.53 22.22 3.01
C PRO A 129 13.14 21.61 3.26
N TRP A 130 12.87 21.12 4.48
CA TRP A 130 11.65 20.41 4.80
C TRP A 130 10.44 21.35 4.91
N ASN A 131 9.30 20.86 4.44
CA ASN A 131 8.00 21.50 4.59
C ASN A 131 7.10 20.54 5.35
N LEU A 132 6.56 20.97 6.49
CA LEU A 132 5.58 20.21 7.25
C LEU A 132 4.17 20.62 6.82
N THR A 133 3.36 19.62 6.48
CA THR A 133 1.97 19.79 6.08
C THR A 133 1.09 18.97 7.01
N GLU A 134 0.10 19.64 7.58
CA GLU A 134 -1.03 19.00 8.25
C GLU A 134 -2.16 18.81 7.23
N THR A 135 -2.73 17.61 7.20
CA THR A 135 -3.88 17.26 6.36
C THR A 135 -5.00 16.72 7.23
N ILE A 136 -6.16 17.36 7.16
CA ILE A 136 -7.40 16.93 7.81
C ILE A 136 -8.32 16.48 6.69
N LEU A 137 -8.74 15.20 6.70
CA LEU A 137 -9.58 14.64 5.63
C LEU A 137 -11.05 15.07 5.80
N ASP A 138 -11.56 14.99 7.03
CA ASP A 138 -12.88 15.48 7.45
C ASP A 138 -12.78 16.18 8.81
N ASP A 139 -13.76 17.04 9.15
CA ASP A 139 -13.74 17.88 10.36
C ASP A 139 -13.68 17.07 11.69
N ASN A 140 -13.99 15.78 11.65
CA ASN A 140 -13.93 14.88 12.80
C ASN A 140 -12.69 13.96 12.82
N ASP A 141 -11.88 13.98 11.76
CA ASP A 141 -10.71 13.11 11.65
C ASP A 141 -9.49 13.71 12.34
N LYS A 142 -8.64 12.81 12.86
CA LYS A 142 -7.35 13.21 13.39
C LYS A 142 -6.47 13.74 12.25
N PRO A 143 -5.74 14.85 12.46
CA PRO A 143 -4.82 15.38 11.46
C PRO A 143 -3.71 14.37 11.15
N VAL A 144 -3.39 14.25 9.87
CA VAL A 144 -2.23 13.50 9.38
C VAL A 144 -1.11 14.48 9.05
N TYR A 145 0.09 14.19 9.52
CA TYR A 145 1.25 15.05 9.35
C TYR A 145 2.26 14.44 8.39
N SER A 146 2.80 15.26 7.50
CA SER A 146 3.83 14.84 6.55
C SER A 146 4.89 15.91 6.32
N PHE A 147 6.14 15.48 6.22
CA PHE A 147 7.28 16.29 5.85
C PHE A 147 7.67 16.00 4.39
N GLN A 148 7.95 17.04 3.61
CA GLN A 148 8.40 16.91 2.23
C GLN A 148 9.57 17.84 1.91
N ILE A 149 10.57 17.33 1.19
CA ILE A 149 11.68 18.13 0.66
C ILE A 149 11.23 18.84 -0.62
N GLY A 150 11.19 20.17 -0.65
CA GLY A 150 10.86 20.94 -1.86
C GLY A 150 9.47 20.65 -2.48
N LYS A 151 9.18 21.23 -3.64
CA LYS A 151 7.94 20.97 -4.40
C LYS A 151 8.17 19.88 -5.45
N GLY A 152 7.34 18.84 -5.44
CA GLY A 152 7.34 17.79 -6.47
C GLY A 152 8.44 16.75 -6.32
N THR A 153 9.09 16.64 -5.16
CA THR A 153 9.94 15.48 -4.86
C THR A 153 9.10 14.33 -4.34
N ASP A 154 9.58 13.12 -4.61
CA ASP A 154 8.97 11.87 -4.15
C ASP A 154 9.42 11.52 -2.72
N CYS A 155 10.14 12.41 -2.03
CA CYS A 155 10.62 12.22 -0.67
C CYS A 155 9.59 12.75 0.33
N ILE A 156 8.81 11.84 0.91
CA ILE A 156 7.74 12.15 1.86
C ILE A 156 8.00 11.36 3.14
N VAL A 157 7.93 12.04 4.27
CA VAL A 157 7.98 11.41 5.60
C VAL A 157 6.63 11.59 6.27
N SER A 158 5.96 10.50 6.61
CA SER A 158 4.70 10.50 7.33
C SER A 158 4.91 10.24 8.82
N LEU A 159 4.16 10.93 9.66
CA LEU A 159 4.06 10.66 11.10
C LEU A 159 2.90 9.70 11.36
N GLU A 160 3.21 8.58 12.00
CA GLU A 160 2.27 7.49 12.26
C GLU A 160 2.20 7.21 13.77
N THR A 161 1.03 6.82 14.28
CA THR A 161 0.81 6.52 15.70
C THR A 161 0.58 5.03 15.97
N SER A 162 0.63 4.20 14.93
CA SER A 162 0.51 2.75 15.02
C SER A 162 1.68 2.10 14.29
N PHE A 163 2.29 1.10 14.92
CA PHE A 163 3.45 0.40 14.36
C PHE A 163 3.57 -0.99 14.97
N GLN A 164 3.86 -1.98 14.12
CA GLN A 164 4.01 -3.38 14.51
C GLN A 164 5.42 -3.60 15.09
N THR A 165 5.60 -3.19 16.35
CA THR A 165 6.90 -3.23 17.03
C THR A 165 7.44 -4.66 17.20
N ASP A 166 6.54 -5.61 17.41
CA ASP A 166 6.81 -7.05 17.48
C ASP A 166 7.41 -7.60 16.17
N GLN A 167 7.11 -6.96 15.03
CA GLN A 167 7.60 -7.36 13.72
C GLN A 167 8.93 -6.70 13.33
N PHE A 168 9.53 -5.87 14.20
CA PHE A 168 10.73 -5.09 13.85
C PHE A 168 11.90 -5.96 13.33
N ASN A 169 12.08 -7.15 13.91
CA ASN A 169 13.14 -8.10 13.51
C ASN A 169 12.67 -9.13 12.46
N ASN A 170 11.41 -9.05 12.00
CA ASN A 170 10.87 -9.96 11.00
C ASN A 170 11.07 -9.40 9.59
N ASP A 171 12.12 -9.85 8.90
CA ASP A 171 12.40 -9.41 7.53
C ASP A 171 11.25 -9.69 6.57
N GLN A 172 10.57 -10.83 6.71
CA GLN A 172 9.46 -11.19 5.82
C GLN A 172 8.30 -10.19 5.95
N TYR A 173 7.97 -9.79 7.18
CA TYR A 173 6.94 -8.77 7.41
C TYR A 173 7.25 -7.45 6.69
N TRP A 174 8.50 -6.99 6.74
CA TRP A 174 8.89 -5.73 6.09
C TRP A 174 8.89 -5.84 4.57
N LEU A 175 9.24 -7.00 4.03
CA LEU A 175 9.16 -7.29 2.60
C LEU A 175 7.69 -7.30 2.14
N ASP A 176 6.82 -8.00 2.86
CA ASP A 176 5.38 -8.09 2.56
C ASP A 176 4.71 -6.72 2.68
N LEU A 177 5.06 -5.94 3.71
CA LEU A 177 4.58 -4.57 3.89
C LEU A 177 5.03 -3.66 2.74
N TRP A 178 6.29 -3.78 2.31
CA TRP A 178 6.79 -3.04 1.15
C TRP A 178 6.00 -3.42 -0.11
N ILE A 179 5.73 -4.71 -0.36
CA ILE A 179 4.95 -5.17 -1.52
C ILE A 179 3.54 -4.57 -1.46
N LYS A 180 2.87 -4.72 -0.32
CA LYS A 180 1.53 -4.17 -0.06
C LYS A 180 1.45 -2.66 -0.30
N GLU A 181 2.40 -1.88 0.22
CA GLU A 181 2.40 -0.42 0.05
C GLU A 181 2.73 0.05 -1.37
N THR A 182 3.29 -0.84 -2.20
CA THR A 182 3.62 -0.54 -3.58
C THR A 182 2.53 -0.94 -4.56
N GLU A 183 1.53 -1.71 -4.11
CA GLU A 183 0.42 -2.23 -4.92
C GLU A 183 0.95 -2.92 -6.20
N LEU A 184 2.15 -3.49 -6.12
CA LEU A 184 2.77 -4.16 -7.26
C LEU A 184 2.15 -5.54 -7.43
N SER A 185 1.69 -5.83 -8.64
CA SER A 185 1.20 -7.16 -9.04
C SER A 185 2.31 -8.21 -9.22
N TYR A 186 3.57 -7.86 -8.94
CA TYR A 186 4.72 -8.75 -8.99
C TYR A 186 5.75 -8.40 -7.94
N ASN A 187 6.43 -9.42 -7.40
CA ASN A 187 7.52 -9.22 -6.45
C ASN A 187 8.80 -8.84 -7.20
N PRO A 188 9.34 -7.63 -7.02
CA PRO A 188 10.57 -7.24 -7.69
C PRO A 188 11.75 -8.05 -7.13
N GLU A 189 12.55 -8.62 -8.02
CA GLU A 189 13.75 -9.35 -7.63
C GLU A 189 14.73 -8.44 -6.86
N GLY A 190 15.40 -9.03 -5.86
CA GLY A 190 16.44 -8.37 -5.09
C GLY A 190 15.91 -7.27 -4.17
N LEU A 191 14.76 -7.48 -3.54
CA LEU A 191 14.40 -6.75 -2.34
C LEU A 191 15.39 -7.09 -1.21
N ILE A 192 15.81 -6.06 -0.49
CA ILE A 192 16.79 -6.15 0.58
C ILE A 192 16.26 -5.36 1.76
N VAL A 193 16.29 -5.98 2.93
CA VAL A 193 16.06 -5.33 4.22
C VAL A 193 17.41 -4.95 4.83
N GLU A 194 17.56 -3.69 5.24
CA GLU A 194 18.74 -3.18 5.95
C GLU A 194 18.31 -2.52 7.25
N ARG A 195 19.15 -2.60 8.28
CA ARG A 195 18.92 -1.93 9.58
C ARG A 195 20.12 -1.05 9.92
N PRO A 196 20.19 0.17 9.38
CA PRO A 196 21.29 1.06 9.69
C PRO A 196 21.22 1.52 11.15
N GLU A 197 22.40 1.63 11.77
CA GLU A 197 22.51 2.20 13.12
C GLU A 197 22.30 3.72 13.08
N ILE A 198 21.40 4.21 13.93
CA ILE A 198 21.06 5.62 14.10
C ILE A 198 20.88 5.85 15.60
N ASP A 199 21.52 6.87 16.15
CA ASP A 199 21.67 7.07 17.62
C ASP A 199 20.37 6.83 18.41
N ASN A 200 19.36 7.66 18.20
CA ASN A 200 18.13 7.65 18.98
C ASN A 200 16.98 6.88 18.29
N TYR A 201 17.27 6.20 17.18
CA TYR A 201 16.25 5.61 16.32
C TYR A 201 16.62 4.21 15.86
N SER A 202 15.69 3.29 16.02
CA SER A 202 15.74 2.00 15.35
C SER A 202 15.18 2.15 13.94
N CYS A 203 15.93 1.75 12.92
CA CYS A 203 15.56 1.94 11.53
C CYS A 203 15.50 0.63 10.76
N VAL A 204 14.45 0.45 9.95
CA VAL A 204 14.36 -0.59 8.93
C VAL A 204 14.27 0.09 7.57
N VAL A 205 15.05 -0.38 6.60
CA VAL A 205 15.06 0.10 5.23
C VAL A 205 14.74 -1.05 4.31
N VAL A 206 13.74 -0.90 3.45
CA VAL A 206 13.46 -1.88 2.40
C VAL A 206 13.60 -1.21 1.05
N LYS A 207 14.43 -1.82 0.20
CA LYS A 207 14.73 -1.33 -1.15
C LYS A 207 14.85 -2.48 -2.14
N SER A 208 14.54 -2.20 -3.40
CA SER A 208 14.84 -3.09 -4.53
C SER A 208 16.12 -2.62 -5.24
N LYS A 209 16.86 -3.56 -5.83
CA LYS A 209 18.01 -3.25 -6.71
C LYS A 209 17.62 -2.39 -7.91
N ASN A 210 16.45 -2.63 -8.50
CA ASN A 210 16.08 -2.07 -9.81
C ASN A 210 14.78 -1.26 -9.80
N TRP A 211 14.13 -1.16 -8.65
CA TRP A 211 12.80 -0.55 -8.54
C TRP A 211 12.71 0.44 -7.37
N THR A 212 11.68 1.28 -7.40
CA THR A 212 11.45 2.40 -6.47
C THR A 212 9.97 2.44 -6.10
N PRO A 213 9.58 2.68 -4.84
CA PRO A 213 10.32 3.41 -3.80
C PRO A 213 11.29 2.60 -2.95
N VAL A 214 12.13 3.34 -2.23
CA VAL A 214 12.78 2.88 -1.00
C VAL A 214 11.93 3.38 0.16
N PHE A 215 11.60 2.46 1.08
CA PHE A 215 10.93 2.79 2.32
C PHE A 215 11.91 2.71 3.47
N TYR A 216 11.77 3.66 4.39
CA TYR A 216 12.41 3.63 5.69
C TYR A 216 11.32 3.73 6.75
N TRP A 217 11.44 2.91 7.77
CA TRP A 217 10.63 3.00 8.98
C TRP A 217 11.55 3.33 10.15
N PHE A 218 11.18 4.35 10.89
CA PHE A 218 11.92 4.84 12.05
C PHE A 218 11.06 4.72 13.29
N LYS A 219 11.59 3.97 14.24
CA LYS A 219 11.07 3.86 15.58
C LYS A 219 11.95 4.68 16.52
N SER A 220 11.35 5.54 17.33
CA SER A 220 12.10 6.23 18.39
C SER A 220 12.52 5.22 19.47
N ASN A 221 13.76 5.31 19.94
CA ASN A 221 14.22 4.50 21.08
C ASN A 221 13.69 5.04 22.42
N SER A 222 13.15 6.26 22.45
CA SER A 222 12.61 6.90 23.66
C SER A 222 11.11 6.76 23.85
N THR A 223 10.36 6.33 22.81
CA THR A 223 8.90 6.22 22.87
C THR A 223 8.34 5.26 21.81
N ASP A 224 7.28 4.55 22.17
CA ASP A 224 6.50 3.69 21.28
C ASP A 224 5.20 4.36 20.79
N LYS A 225 5.00 5.67 21.09
CA LYS A 225 3.76 6.39 20.78
C LYS A 225 3.66 6.86 19.34
N TRP A 226 4.79 6.99 18.65
CA TRP A 226 4.85 7.49 17.29
C TRP A 226 6.04 6.94 16.52
N PHE A 227 5.89 6.95 15.20
CA PHE A 227 6.82 6.38 14.23
C PHE A 227 6.88 7.28 13.00
N LEU A 228 8.00 7.25 12.31
CA LEU A 228 8.16 7.99 11.06
C LEU A 228 8.38 7.01 9.91
N ARG A 229 7.64 7.19 8.83
CA ARG A 229 7.81 6.42 7.59
C ARG A 229 8.27 7.33 6.48
N MET A 230 9.45 7.10 5.93
CA MET A 230 9.96 7.84 4.77
C MET A 230 9.84 7.01 3.50
N LYS A 231 9.21 7.58 2.48
CA LYS A 231 9.21 7.10 1.10
C LYS A 231 10.14 7.97 0.28
N THR A 232 11.04 7.37 -0.51
CA THR A 232 11.94 8.11 -1.41
C THR A 232 12.29 7.31 -2.68
N GLY A 233 12.90 7.96 -3.65
CA GLY A 233 13.39 7.37 -4.89
C GLY A 233 14.69 6.59 -4.72
N SER A 234 14.80 5.42 -5.37
CA SER A 234 15.99 4.55 -5.30
C SER A 234 17.32 5.25 -5.66
N SER A 235 17.34 6.21 -6.60
CA SER A 235 18.57 6.93 -6.95
C SER A 235 18.96 8.05 -5.98
N ARG A 236 18.05 8.51 -5.11
CA ARG A 236 18.26 9.65 -4.19
C ARG A 236 18.27 9.26 -2.72
N HIS A 237 17.85 8.04 -2.40
CA HIS A 237 17.55 7.63 -1.02
C HIS A 237 18.67 7.90 -0.02
N LYS A 238 19.95 7.75 -0.39
CA LYS A 238 21.09 8.07 0.48
C LYS A 238 21.22 9.56 0.80
N GLY A 239 21.00 10.41 -0.20
CA GLY A 239 21.03 11.86 -0.03
C GLY A 239 19.83 12.35 0.78
N ASP A 240 18.64 11.86 0.45
CA ASP A 240 17.40 12.19 1.16
C ASP A 240 17.48 11.72 2.62
N PHE A 241 18.02 10.53 2.88
CA PHE A 241 18.28 10.03 4.23
C PHE A 241 19.24 10.96 5.01
N LYS A 242 20.32 11.44 4.38
CA LYS A 242 21.25 12.39 5.02
C LYS A 242 20.60 13.74 5.35
N GLU A 243 19.65 14.20 4.54
CA GLU A 243 18.87 15.39 4.87
C GLU A 243 17.80 15.11 5.93
N PHE A 244 17.27 13.88 5.96
CA PHE A 244 16.30 13.46 6.95
C PHE A 244 16.91 13.33 8.36
N THR A 245 18.16 12.89 8.49
CA THR A 245 18.84 12.86 9.81
C THR A 245 18.93 14.24 10.46
N LYS A 246 19.04 15.32 9.67
CA LYS A 246 18.97 16.70 10.19
C LYS A 246 17.59 17.02 10.77
N LEU A 247 16.52 16.53 10.13
CA LEU A 247 15.16 16.67 10.64
C LEU A 247 14.97 15.83 11.90
N LEU A 248 15.45 14.58 11.93
CA LEU A 248 15.41 13.71 13.12
C LEU A 248 16.04 14.39 14.34
N ASN A 249 17.20 15.04 14.17
CA ASN A 249 17.89 15.76 15.25
C ASN A 249 17.15 17.01 15.75
N SER A 250 16.14 17.49 15.00
CA SER A 250 15.29 18.60 15.44
C SER A 250 14.02 18.15 16.17
N ILE A 251 13.73 16.84 16.18
CA ILE A 251 12.59 16.26 16.87
C ILE A 251 12.96 16.06 18.34
N GLN A 252 12.10 16.54 19.21
CA GLN A 252 12.18 16.37 20.65
C GLN A 252 11.05 15.46 21.13
N VAL A 253 11.30 14.72 22.21
CA VAL A 253 10.32 13.90 22.90
C VAL A 253 10.17 14.46 24.30
N ASN A 254 8.95 14.77 24.74
CA ASN A 254 8.74 15.27 26.11
C ASN A 254 9.26 14.22 27.10
N GLY A 255 10.32 14.56 27.84
CA GLY A 255 11.07 13.62 28.68
C GLY A 255 12.60 13.82 28.66
N GLN A 256 13.11 14.71 27.81
CA GLN A 256 14.48 15.27 27.88
C GLN A 256 14.47 16.75 28.21
#